data_AF-A0A7S0IY06-F1
#
_entry.id   AF-A0A7S0IY06-F1
#
_cell.length_a   1.000
_cell.length_b   1.000
_cell.length_c   1.000
_cell.angle_alpha   90.00
_cell.angle_beta   90.00
_cell.angle_gamma   90.00
#
_symmetry.space_group_name_H-M   'P 1'
#
loop_
_entity.id
_entity.type
_entity.pdbx_description
1 polymer ?
#
loop_
_entity_poly.entity_id
_entity_poly.type
_entity_poly.pdbx_seq_one_letter_code
_entity_poly.pdbx_strand_id
1 'polypeptide(L)'
;DERPVVLWARHTGDRLWVELAPDAIVNHFPGSWTLGRKDGLWRVLCAQQRRLGASVYAFVPRTFLLPADRQMLETAVELTRKWALEDEATRARAPPLRGGGALMSKPLNSSRGRG
;
A
#
# COMPACT_ATOMS: atom_id res chain seq x y z
N ASP A 1 5.70 -43.85 10.85
CA ASP A 1 5.90 -42.40 10.98
C ASP A 1 5.57 -41.70 9.68
N GLU A 2 4.32 -41.25 9.53
CA GLU A 2 3.98 -40.32 8.45
C GLU A 2 4.53 -38.93 8.80
N ARG A 3 5.39 -38.41 7.93
CA ARG A 3 5.87 -37.03 8.02
C ARG A 3 4.90 -36.13 7.29
N PRO A 4 4.61 -34.93 7.82
CA PRO A 4 3.72 -34.00 7.15
C PRO A 4 4.27 -33.60 5.79
N VAL A 5 3.36 -33.40 4.83
CA VAL A 5 3.72 -32.91 3.49
C VAL A 5 4.15 -31.44 3.61
N VAL A 6 5.37 -31.13 3.16
CA VAL A 6 5.89 -29.75 3.14
C VAL A 6 5.88 -29.22 1.72
N LEU A 7 5.20 -28.09 1.50
CA LEU A 7 5.18 -27.38 0.23
C LEU A 7 5.86 -26.02 0.36
N TRP A 8 7.04 -25.90 -0.23
CA TRP A 8 7.79 -24.65 -0.31
C TRP A 8 7.73 -24.08 -1.72
N ALA A 9 6.71 -23.27 -2.00
CA ALA A 9 6.48 -22.72 -3.33
C ALA A 9 6.93 -21.27 -3.43
N ARG A 10 7.21 -20.82 -4.66
CA ARG A 10 7.46 -19.39 -4.95
C ARG A 10 6.14 -18.60 -5.07
N HIS A 11 5.12 -19.23 -5.63
CA HIS A 11 3.78 -18.68 -5.82
C HIS A 11 2.77 -19.78 -5.50
N THR A 12 1.72 -19.43 -4.75
CA THR A 12 0.62 -20.33 -4.41
C THR A 12 -0.67 -19.74 -4.95
N GLY A 13 -1.38 -20.49 -5.79
CA GLY A 13 -2.72 -20.12 -6.24
C GLY A 13 -3.76 -20.33 -5.13
N ASP A 14 -4.92 -19.71 -5.27
CA ASP A 14 -6.03 -19.79 -4.29
C ASP A 14 -6.49 -21.23 -4.01
N ARG A 15 -6.53 -22.06 -5.06
CA ARG A 15 -7.05 -23.43 -4.99
C ARG A 15 -6.20 -24.36 -4.13
N LEU A 16 -4.92 -24.02 -3.94
CA LEU A 16 -4.00 -24.82 -3.16
C LEU A 16 -4.57 -25.16 -1.78
N TRP A 17 -5.18 -24.18 -1.11
CA TRP A 17 -5.69 -24.34 0.25
C TRP A 17 -6.85 -25.32 0.40
N VAL A 18 -7.55 -25.61 -0.69
CA VAL A 18 -8.65 -26.58 -0.71
C VAL A 18 -8.15 -27.99 -1.04
N GLU A 19 -6.98 -28.09 -1.68
CA GLU A 19 -6.40 -29.34 -2.18
C GLU A 19 -5.34 -29.94 -1.23
N LEU A 20 -4.87 -29.17 -0.24
CA LEU A 20 -3.89 -29.62 0.74
C LEU A 20 -4.46 -30.61 1.76
N ALA A 21 -3.61 -31.55 2.17
CA ALA A 21 -3.89 -32.40 3.32
C ALA A 21 -3.97 -31.57 4.62
N PRO A 22 -4.78 -31.96 5.62
CA PRO A 22 -4.98 -31.21 6.86
C PRO A 22 -3.71 -30.92 7.68
N ASP A 23 -2.66 -31.69 7.51
CA ASP A 23 -1.37 -31.59 8.21
C ASP A 23 -0.26 -30.98 7.34
N ALA A 24 -0.58 -30.54 6.13
CA ALA A 24 0.40 -29.99 5.22
C ALA A 24 0.95 -28.63 5.70
N ILE A 25 2.26 -28.44 5.54
CA ILE A 25 2.97 -27.22 5.92
C ILE A 25 3.29 -26.42 4.66
N VAL A 26 2.86 -25.16 4.61
CA VAL A 26 3.05 -24.28 3.45
C VAL A 26 3.65 -22.94 3.88
N ASN A 27 4.49 -22.37 3.02
CA ASN A 27 5.26 -21.15 3.29
C ASN A 27 4.57 -19.83 2.88
N HIS A 28 3.32 -19.87 2.43
CA HIS A 28 2.52 -18.69 2.09
C HIS A 28 1.23 -18.70 2.89
N PHE A 29 0.65 -17.54 3.18
CA PHE A 29 -0.73 -17.47 3.69
C PHE A 29 -1.71 -17.29 2.53
N PRO A 30 -2.94 -17.84 2.61
CA PRO A 30 -4.00 -17.55 1.65
C PRO A 30 -4.27 -16.04 1.59
N GLY A 31 -4.43 -15.47 0.39
CA GLY A 31 -4.77 -14.05 0.25
C GLY A 31 -3.67 -13.05 0.63
N SER A 32 -2.46 -13.51 0.97
CA SER A 32 -1.34 -12.65 1.41
C SER A 32 -0.93 -11.57 0.40
N TRP A 33 -1.21 -11.75 -0.90
CA TRP A 33 -1.04 -10.71 -1.92
C TRP A 33 -1.84 -9.45 -1.66
N THR A 34 -2.89 -9.50 -0.83
CA THR A 34 -3.61 -8.31 -0.40
C THR A 34 -2.67 -7.32 0.28
N LEU A 35 -1.72 -7.81 1.09
CA LEU A 35 -0.67 -6.98 1.67
C LEU A 35 0.57 -6.88 0.78
N GLY A 36 0.85 -7.92 -0.02
CA GLY A 36 2.02 -7.95 -0.92
C GLY A 36 1.93 -7.02 -2.14
N ARG A 37 0.71 -6.67 -2.59
CA ARG A 37 0.48 -5.73 -3.68
C ARG A 37 0.31 -4.31 -3.15
N LYS A 38 0.85 -3.32 -3.87
CA LYS A 38 0.84 -1.91 -3.43
C LYS A 38 -0.58 -1.35 -3.27
N ASP A 39 -1.48 -1.70 -4.18
CA ASP A 39 -2.88 -1.25 -4.12
C ASP A 39 -3.66 -1.89 -2.96
N GLY A 40 -3.46 -3.19 -2.74
CA GLY A 40 -4.07 -3.89 -1.61
C GLY A 40 -3.54 -3.35 -0.28
N LEU A 41 -2.22 -3.17 -0.16
CA LEU A 41 -1.57 -2.58 1.01
C LEU A 41 -2.17 -1.22 1.34
N TRP A 42 -2.29 -0.32 0.35
CA TRP A 42 -2.86 1.00 0.57
C TRP A 42 -4.33 0.95 1.01
N ARG A 43 -5.15 0.09 0.42
CA ARG A 43 -6.56 -0.07 0.84
C ARG A 43 -6.68 -0.55 2.28
N VAL A 44 -5.85 -1.52 2.68
CA VAL A 44 -5.81 -2.02 4.07
C VAL A 44 -5.39 -0.90 5.01
N LEU A 45 -4.34 -0.14 4.68
CA LEU A 45 -3.87 0.97 5.51
C LEU A 45 -4.92 2.08 5.64
N CYS A 46 -5.62 2.44 4.56
CA CYS A 46 -6.76 3.37 4.61
C CYS A 46 -7.87 2.88 5.56
N ALA A 47 -8.19 1.58 5.51
CA ALA A 47 -9.18 1.00 6.42
C ALA A 47 -8.71 1.07 7.88
N GLN A 48 -7.43 0.78 8.14
CA GLN A 48 -6.87 0.86 9.49
C GLN A 48 -6.74 2.30 10.00
N GLN A 49 -6.40 3.27 9.14
CA GLN A 49 -6.39 4.70 9.47
C GLN A 49 -7.78 5.19 9.88
N ARG A 50 -8.84 4.72 9.22
CA ARG A 50 -10.22 5.01 9.65
C ARG A 50 -10.57 4.37 10.99
N ARG A 51 -10.03 3.19 11.29
CA ARG A 51 -10.35 2.43 12.50
C ARG A 51 -9.61 2.92 13.74
N LEU A 52 -8.32 3.21 13.63
CA LEU A 52 -7.44 3.53 14.76
C LEU A 52 -6.89 4.96 14.73
N GLY A 53 -7.21 5.73 13.69
CA GLY A 53 -6.70 7.08 13.49
C GLY A 53 -5.48 7.14 12.57
N ALA A 54 -5.37 8.26 11.85
CA ALA A 54 -4.29 8.47 10.88
C ALA A 54 -2.91 8.62 11.52
N SER A 55 -2.82 9.10 12.76
CA SER A 55 -1.55 9.31 13.49
C SER A 55 -0.80 7.99 13.73
N VAL A 56 -1.52 6.91 14.03
CA VAL A 56 -0.95 5.56 14.25
C VAL A 56 -0.25 5.03 12.99
N TYR A 57 -0.74 5.44 11.81
CA TYR A 57 -0.20 5.02 10.52
C TYR A 57 0.50 6.17 9.78
N ALA A 58 1.00 7.19 10.51
CA ALA A 58 1.69 8.34 9.93
C ALA A 58 3.06 8.00 9.30
N PHE A 59 3.54 6.75 9.49
CA PHE A 59 4.73 6.22 8.84
C PHE A 59 4.53 5.89 7.35
N VAL A 60 3.28 5.82 6.89
CA VAL A 60 2.95 5.49 5.49
C VAL A 60 2.87 6.77 4.67
N PRO A 61 3.55 6.86 3.51
CA PRO A 61 3.41 8.01 2.62
C PRO A 61 2.01 8.06 2.03
N ARG A 62 1.50 9.28 1.82
CA ARG A 62 0.24 9.50 1.11
C ARG A 62 0.31 8.88 -0.28
N THR A 63 -0.63 7.99 -0.59
CA THR A 63 -0.69 7.23 -1.83
C THR A 63 -2.02 7.46 -2.54
N PHE A 64 -2.02 7.40 -3.87
CA PHE A 64 -3.21 7.55 -4.71
C PHE A 64 -3.29 6.37 -5.68
N LEU A 65 -4.44 5.70 -5.76
CA LEU A 65 -4.69 4.60 -6.67
C LEU A 65 -5.28 5.11 -7.98
N LEU A 66 -4.45 5.18 -9.02
CA LEU A 66 -4.90 5.59 -10.34
C LEU A 66 -5.60 4.43 -11.09
N PRO A 67 -6.63 4.72 -11.89
CA PRO A 67 -7.17 6.04 -12.22
C PRO A 67 -8.16 6.61 -11.19
N ALA A 68 -8.62 5.81 -10.22
CA ALA A 68 -9.71 6.18 -9.30
C ALA A 68 -9.44 7.47 -8.50
N ASP A 69 -8.22 7.65 -8.00
CA ASP A 69 -7.86 8.78 -7.14
C ASP A 69 -7.27 9.97 -7.93
N ARG A 70 -7.44 10.03 -9.26
CA ARG A 70 -6.84 11.06 -10.12
C ARG A 70 -7.19 12.48 -9.64
N GLN A 71 -8.47 12.76 -9.40
CA GLN A 71 -8.92 14.07 -8.97
C GLN A 71 -8.33 14.47 -7.61
N MET A 72 -8.18 13.50 -6.70
CA MET A 72 -7.58 13.72 -5.38
C MET A 72 -6.08 14.02 -5.50
N LEU A 73 -5.38 13.36 -6.42
CA LEU A 73 -3.99 13.63 -6.73
C LEU A 73 -3.82 15.05 -7.27
N GLU A 74 -4.59 15.42 -8.29
CA GLU A 74 -4.54 16.76 -8.91
C GLU A 74 -4.79 17.86 -7.88
N THR A 75 -5.81 17.68 -7.03
CA THR A 75 -6.11 18.60 -5.93
C THR A 75 -4.95 18.71 -4.94
N ALA A 76 -4.34 17.58 -4.56
CA ALA A 76 -3.22 17.57 -3.62
C ALA A 76 -1.98 18.29 -4.17
N VAL A 77 -1.69 18.09 -5.45
CA VAL A 77 -0.59 18.79 -6.15
C VAL A 77 -0.85 20.29 -6.18
N GLU A 78 -2.06 20.70 -6.57
CA GLU A 78 -2.42 22.12 -6.67
C GLU A 78 -2.35 22.82 -5.31
N LEU A 79 -2.91 22.21 -4.27
CA LEU A 79 -2.84 22.76 -2.92
C LEU A 79 -1.39 22.82 -2.40
N THR A 80 -0.55 21.84 -2.75
CA THR A 80 0.87 21.87 -2.36
C THR A 80 1.63 22.99 -3.11
N ARG A 81 1.29 23.27 -4.36
CA ARG A 81 1.85 24.41 -5.12
C ARG A 81 1.43 25.74 -4.53
N LYS A 82 0.14 25.91 -4.22
CA LYS A 82 -0.35 27.12 -3.54
C LYS A 82 0.34 27.32 -2.20
N TRP A 83 0.40 26.26 -1.40
CA TRP A 83 1.15 26.25 -0.15
C TRP A 83 2.61 26.67 -0.35
N ALA A 84 3.28 26.19 -1.42
CA ALA A 84 4.67 26.54 -1.76
C ALA A 84 4.89 28.04 -2.02
N LEU A 85 3.85 28.75 -2.48
CA LEU A 85 3.87 30.18 -2.79
C LEU A 85 3.44 31.07 -1.61
N GLU A 86 2.85 30.48 -0.56
CA GLU A 86 2.46 31.21 0.65
C GLU A 86 3.70 31.78 1.36
N ASP A 87 3.56 32.99 1.89
CA ASP A 87 4.60 33.62 2.71
C ASP A 87 4.86 32.76 3.95
N GLU A 88 6.14 32.49 4.20
CA GLU A 88 6.59 31.65 5.31
C GLU A 88 6.09 32.15 6.68
N ALA A 89 5.94 33.47 6.85
CA ALA A 89 5.41 34.07 8.07
C ALA A 89 3.90 33.80 8.28
N THR A 90 3.16 33.47 7.21
CA THR A 90 1.70 33.21 7.27
C THR A 90 1.33 31.74 7.22
N ARG A 91 2.32 30.86 7.07
CA ARG A 91 2.12 29.45 6.79
C ARG A 91 1.71 28.67 8.04
N ALA A 92 0.40 28.59 8.28
CA ALA A 92 -0.15 28.00 9.50
C ALA A 92 -0.23 26.45 9.49
N ARG A 93 -0.14 25.80 8.31
CA ARG A 93 -0.40 24.37 8.16
C ARG A 93 0.69 23.67 7.37
N ALA A 94 0.87 22.37 7.61
CA ALA A 94 1.75 21.52 6.82
C ALA A 94 1.20 21.31 5.39
N PRO A 95 2.06 21.06 4.38
CA PRO A 95 1.60 20.85 3.03
C PRO A 95 0.80 19.55 2.89
N PRO A 96 -0.17 19.48 1.97
CA PRO A 96 -0.90 18.25 1.67
C PRO A 96 -0.02 17.10 1.16
N LEU A 97 1.09 17.42 0.49
CA LEU A 97 2.13 16.47 0.09
C LEU A 97 3.43 16.78 0.82
N ARG A 98 3.99 15.78 1.50
CA ARG A 98 5.27 15.89 2.20
C ARG A 98 6.44 15.82 1.22
N GLY A 99 7.66 16.12 1.69
CA GLY A 99 8.88 15.97 0.88
C GLY A 99 8.98 16.93 -0.29
N GLY A 100 8.51 18.16 -0.12
CA GLY A 100 8.56 19.19 -1.17
C GLY A 100 7.60 18.96 -2.34
N GLY A 101 6.62 18.06 -2.20
CA GLY A 101 5.65 17.77 -3.25
C GLY A 101 6.13 16.83 -4.35
N ALA A 102 7.34 16.25 -4.22
CA ALA A 102 7.82 15.22 -5.13
C ALA A 102 6.95 13.95 -5.04
N LEU A 103 6.64 13.35 -6.19
CA LEU A 103 5.80 12.16 -6.32
C LEU A 103 6.56 11.03 -7.00
N MET A 104 6.23 9.79 -6.63
CA MET A 104 6.81 8.58 -7.20
C MET A 104 5.69 7.71 -7.76
N SER A 105 5.70 7.46 -9.07
CA SER A 105 4.80 6.51 -9.72
C SER A 105 5.38 5.10 -9.60
N LYS A 106 4.52 4.10 -9.35
CA LYS A 106 4.90 2.68 -9.33
C LYS A 106 3.77 1.83 -9.90
N PRO A 107 4.08 0.74 -10.63
CA PRO A 107 3.08 -0.23 -11.02
C PRO A 107 2.62 -1.08 -9.81
N LEU A 108 1.38 -1.58 -9.90
CA LEU A 108 0.69 -2.26 -8.80
C LEU A 108 1.46 -3.50 -8.29
N ASN A 109 1.93 -4.33 -9.22
CA ASN A 109 2.49 -5.65 -8.92
C ASN A 109 3.91 -5.88 -9.49
N SER A 110 4.73 -4.82 -9.61
CA SER A 110 6.15 -5.01 -9.94
C SER A 110 7.03 -5.21 -8.70
N SER A 111 8.19 -5.79 -8.97
CA SER A 111 9.31 -5.96 -8.04
C SER A 111 10.61 -5.47 -8.68
N ARG A 112 11.66 -5.31 -7.85
CA ARG A 112 13.02 -4.93 -8.26
C ARG A 112 13.13 -3.54 -8.90
N GLY A 113 12.30 -2.59 -8.46
CA GLY A 113 12.36 -1.20 -8.93
C GLY A 113 11.98 -1.00 -10.40
N ARG A 114 11.32 -1.97 -11.03
CA ARG A 114 10.89 -1.86 -12.43
C ARG A 114 9.54 -1.16 -12.55
N GLY A 115 9.44 -0.30 -13.57
CA GLY A 115 8.24 0.47 -13.91
C GLY A 115 8.24 1.82 -13.22
#